data_AF-A0A448YQ17-F1
#
_entry.id   AF-A0A448YQ17-F1
#
_cell.length_a   1.000
_cell.length_b   1.000
_cell.length_c   1.000
_cell.angle_alpha   90.00
_cell.angle_beta   90.00
_cell.angle_gamma   90.00
#
_symmetry.space_group_name_H-M   'P 1'
#
loop_
_entity.id
_entity.type
_entity.pdbx_description
1 polymer ?
#
loop_
_entity_poly.entity_id
_entity_poly.type
_entity_poly.pdbx_seq_one_letter_code
_entity_poly.pdbx_strand_id
1 'polypeptide(L)'
;MPDDVNNASTTTRFLPQLRRLAGTAQFYWFLSHVFAIFFMILATVTSIFKGNTNASAVRSFQLSITSIIITYLIVIRQTYKSKPITFIFSQLFTLIGDDNVQYLLLAAVIRFFASTIYGGINTTVLQPFTIFALFHSLSYFQTVILPFIPFSSPASRQLWSNRIQNFVKKYNETFLMIAANMELMMCFTYAFQLVVSVLTTRILRPSFFAQNLKTICLCASYIVFCKFRFVQSKYMQTLVTSYDTRFNQFIYGSPLVPAGVKNVLAELRGLLVMVLSRIELPRGAKKTN
;
A
#
# COMPACT_ATOMS: atom_id res chain seq x y z
N MET A 1 -21.75 -0.02 54.99
CA MET A 1 -21.20 -0.73 53.81
C MET A 1 -21.53 0.11 52.59
N PRO A 2 -20.63 1.00 52.11
CA PRO A 2 -20.88 1.79 50.91
C PRO A 2 -19.89 1.39 49.79
N ASP A 3 -20.33 0.53 48.88
CA ASP A 3 -19.55 0.08 47.71
C ASP A 3 -20.03 0.71 46.38
N ASP A 4 -20.79 1.82 46.41
CA ASP A 4 -21.50 2.31 45.21
C ASP A 4 -21.05 3.68 44.66
N VAL A 5 -19.92 4.25 45.09
CA VAL A 5 -19.53 5.61 44.66
C VAL A 5 -18.52 5.64 43.50
N ASN A 6 -17.85 4.54 43.15
CA ASN A 6 -16.70 4.59 42.24
C ASN A 6 -16.94 4.18 40.77
N ASN A 7 -18.15 3.73 40.38
CA ASN A 7 -18.41 3.29 39.00
C ASN A 7 -19.10 4.34 38.10
N ALA A 8 -19.61 5.44 38.65
CA ALA A 8 -20.34 6.46 37.87
C ALA A 8 -19.44 7.46 37.10
N SER A 9 -18.14 7.51 37.39
CA SER A 9 -17.23 8.56 36.89
C SER A 9 -16.51 8.23 35.57
N THR A 10 -16.51 6.95 35.15
CA THR A 10 -15.76 6.51 33.96
C THR A 10 -16.64 6.49 32.70
N THR A 11 -17.90 6.09 32.82
CA THR A 11 -18.84 5.95 31.70
C THR A 11 -19.34 7.30 31.17
N THR A 12 -19.40 8.32 32.04
CA THR A 12 -19.88 9.68 31.72
C THR A 12 -18.93 10.49 30.82
N ARG A 13 -17.69 10.03 30.59
CA ARG A 13 -16.67 10.78 29.81
C ARG A 13 -16.41 10.23 28.41
N PHE A 14 -16.80 8.99 28.10
CA PHE A 14 -16.48 8.36 26.81
C PHE A 14 -17.19 9.02 25.62
N LEU A 15 -18.52 9.18 25.68
CA LEU A 15 -19.30 9.77 24.59
C LEU A 15 -18.86 11.22 24.26
N PRO A 16 -18.67 12.12 25.25
CA PRO A 16 -18.14 13.46 24.99
C PRO A 16 -16.73 13.45 24.38
N GLN A 17 -15.84 12.56 24.82
CA GLN A 17 -14.49 12.43 24.27
C GLN A 17 -14.50 11.87 22.85
N LEU A 18 -15.35 10.88 22.57
CA LEU A 18 -15.55 10.34 21.23
C LEU A 18 -16.12 11.40 20.29
N ARG A 19 -17.09 12.21 20.75
CA ARG A 19 -17.62 13.34 19.98
C ARG A 19 -16.53 14.36 19.65
N ARG A 20 -15.63 14.66 20.61
CA ARG A 20 -14.47 15.52 20.38
C ARG A 20 -13.51 14.92 19.36
N LEU A 21 -13.22 13.62 19.46
CA LEU A 21 -12.36 12.90 18.52
C LEU A 21 -12.96 12.88 17.11
N ALA A 22 -14.26 12.64 17.00
CA ALA A 22 -15.00 12.65 15.74
C ALA A 22 -14.94 14.01 15.01
N GLY A 23 -14.66 15.11 15.72
CA GLY A 23 -14.40 16.41 15.11
C GLY A 23 -13.00 16.57 14.49
N THR A 24 -12.12 15.57 14.59
CA THR A 24 -10.72 15.67 14.17
C THR A 24 -10.46 14.89 12.88
N ALA A 25 -9.62 15.47 12.00
CA ALA A 25 -9.15 14.77 10.80
C ALA A 25 -8.39 13.47 11.12
N GLN A 26 -7.72 13.43 12.28
CA GLN A 26 -6.98 12.25 12.76
C GLN A 26 -7.90 11.05 13.04
N PHE A 27 -9.11 11.29 13.56
CA PHE A 27 -10.09 10.23 13.76
C PHE A 27 -10.58 9.65 12.43
N TYR A 28 -10.83 10.49 11.42
CA TYR A 28 -11.20 10.01 10.08
C TYR A 28 -10.06 9.28 9.38
N TRP A 29 -8.81 9.70 9.58
CA TRP A 29 -7.62 8.97 9.13
C TRP A 29 -7.49 7.59 9.78
N PHE A 30 -7.79 7.47 11.08
CA PHE A 30 -7.87 6.19 11.76
C PHE A 30 -9.01 5.32 11.19
N LEU A 31 -10.21 5.89 11.05
CA LEU A 31 -11.38 5.18 10.56
C LEU A 31 -11.18 4.67 9.13
N SER A 32 -10.53 5.46 8.27
CA SER A 32 -10.21 5.04 6.91
C SER A 32 -9.24 3.86 6.88
N HIS A 33 -8.25 3.79 7.79
CA HIS A 33 -7.40 2.61 7.93
C HIS A 33 -8.17 1.37 8.37
N VAL A 34 -9.05 1.51 9.38
CA VAL A 34 -9.90 0.40 9.86
C VAL A 34 -10.80 -0.12 8.74
N PHE A 35 -11.44 0.77 7.97
CA PHE A 35 -12.27 0.38 6.82
C PHE A 35 -11.45 -0.23 5.69
N ALA A 36 -10.24 0.26 5.42
CA ALA A 36 -9.36 -0.34 4.44
C ALA A 36 -9.07 -1.82 4.77
N ILE A 37 -8.74 -2.12 6.03
CA ILE A 37 -8.50 -3.49 6.52
C ILE A 37 -9.78 -4.33 6.42
N PHE A 38 -10.88 -3.85 6.98
CA PHE A 38 -12.15 -4.57 7.03
C PHE A 38 -12.64 -4.96 5.62
N PHE A 39 -12.69 -4.00 4.71
CA PHE A 39 -13.14 -4.24 3.34
C PHE A 39 -12.13 -5.04 2.51
N MET A 40 -10.82 -4.98 2.82
CA MET A 40 -9.82 -5.85 2.18
C MET A 40 -10.06 -7.31 2.57
N ILE A 41 -10.35 -7.59 3.85
CA ILE A 41 -10.67 -8.94 4.32
C ILE A 41 -11.93 -9.44 3.63
N LEU A 42 -13.01 -8.64 3.61
CA LEU A 42 -14.24 -8.99 2.90
C LEU A 42 -14.03 -9.24 1.40
N ALA A 43 -13.26 -8.38 0.74
CA ALA A 43 -12.93 -8.52 -0.67
C ALA A 43 -12.16 -9.83 -0.91
N THR A 44 -11.17 -10.13 -0.08
CA THR A 44 -10.32 -11.34 -0.20
C THR A 44 -11.13 -12.60 0.03
N VAL A 45 -11.89 -12.68 1.12
CA VAL A 45 -12.75 -13.83 1.43
C VAL A 45 -13.78 -14.04 0.32
N THR A 46 -14.48 -12.98 -0.09
CA THR A 46 -15.49 -13.09 -1.15
C THR A 46 -14.86 -13.49 -2.49
N SER A 47 -13.66 -12.98 -2.79
CA SER A 47 -12.92 -13.34 -4.01
C SER A 47 -12.51 -14.82 -4.04
N ILE A 48 -12.08 -15.37 -2.90
CA ILE A 48 -11.71 -16.78 -2.77
C ILE A 48 -12.92 -17.69 -3.02
N PHE A 49 -14.08 -17.35 -2.44
CA PHE A 49 -15.26 -18.22 -2.52
C PHE A 49 -16.15 -17.99 -3.75
N LYS A 50 -16.19 -16.76 -4.27
CA LYS A 50 -17.13 -16.35 -5.35
C LYS A 50 -16.44 -15.84 -6.61
N GLY A 51 -15.12 -15.70 -6.60
CA GLY A 51 -14.32 -15.21 -7.73
C GLY A 51 -14.13 -13.70 -7.77
N ASN A 52 -13.08 -13.28 -8.48
CA ASN A 52 -12.59 -11.89 -8.57
C ASN A 52 -13.46 -10.96 -9.43
N THR A 53 -14.50 -11.50 -10.07
CA THR A 53 -15.47 -10.74 -10.87
C THR A 53 -16.81 -10.60 -10.15
N ASN A 54 -16.99 -11.23 -8.99
CA ASN A 54 -18.22 -11.16 -8.23
C ASN A 54 -18.49 -9.72 -7.76
N ALA A 55 -19.73 -9.24 -7.92
CA ALA A 55 -20.11 -7.86 -7.58
C ALA A 55 -19.81 -7.48 -6.12
N SER A 56 -20.03 -8.41 -5.17
CA SER A 56 -19.75 -8.16 -3.75
C SER A 56 -18.25 -8.08 -3.47
N ALA A 57 -17.43 -8.90 -4.14
CA ALA A 57 -15.97 -8.86 -4.04
C ALA A 57 -15.44 -7.53 -4.60
N VAL A 58 -15.89 -7.14 -5.80
CA VAL A 58 -15.53 -5.89 -6.46
C VAL A 58 -15.94 -4.68 -5.61
N ARG A 59 -17.15 -4.68 -5.06
CA ARG A 59 -17.63 -3.59 -4.19
C ARG A 59 -16.79 -3.46 -2.92
N SER A 60 -16.49 -4.57 -2.25
CA SER A 60 -15.65 -4.57 -1.06
C SER A 60 -14.24 -4.06 -1.39
N PHE A 61 -13.66 -4.49 -2.51
CA PHE A 61 -12.38 -3.99 -2.98
C PHE A 61 -12.39 -2.48 -3.26
N GLN A 62 -13.43 -1.99 -3.95
CA GLN A 62 -13.60 -0.56 -4.23
C GLN A 62 -13.71 0.26 -2.94
N LEU A 63 -14.44 -0.24 -1.94
CA LEU A 63 -14.54 0.42 -0.63
C LEU A 63 -13.19 0.47 0.07
N SER A 64 -12.46 -0.65 0.09
CA SER A 64 -11.12 -0.73 0.69
C SER A 64 -10.14 0.27 0.05
N ILE A 65 -10.01 0.27 -1.28
CA ILE A 65 -9.10 1.19 -1.97
C ILE A 65 -9.56 2.65 -1.91
N THR A 66 -10.87 2.92 -1.80
CA THR A 66 -11.39 4.28 -1.55
C THR A 66 -10.98 4.74 -0.15
N SER A 67 -11.07 3.88 0.86
CA SER A 67 -10.59 4.21 2.22
C SER A 67 -9.07 4.48 2.25
N ILE A 68 -8.28 3.74 1.45
CA ILE A 68 -6.85 4.01 1.26
C ILE A 68 -6.62 5.40 0.63
N ILE A 69 -7.36 5.74 -0.43
CA ILE A 69 -7.28 7.07 -1.07
C ILE A 69 -7.60 8.19 -0.06
N ILE A 70 -8.68 8.04 0.72
CA ILE A 70 -9.06 9.00 1.76
C ILE A 70 -7.93 9.20 2.77
N THR A 71 -7.29 8.10 3.19
CA THR A 71 -6.15 8.14 4.11
C THR A 71 -5.04 9.05 3.58
N TYR A 72 -4.58 8.81 2.35
CA TYR A 72 -3.48 9.61 1.79
C TYR A 72 -3.89 11.04 1.49
N LEU A 73 -5.14 11.29 1.08
CA LEU A 73 -5.66 12.65 0.94
C LEU A 73 -5.61 13.42 2.27
N ILE A 74 -5.97 12.78 3.38
CA ILE A 74 -5.86 13.40 4.71
C ILE A 74 -4.40 13.68 5.06
N VAL A 75 -3.49 12.72 4.85
CA VAL A 75 -2.05 12.89 5.12
C VAL A 75 -1.48 14.06 4.31
N ILE A 76 -1.71 14.09 2.99
CA ILE A 76 -1.24 15.15 2.11
C ILE A 76 -1.81 16.50 2.54
N ARG A 77 -3.12 16.59 2.82
CA ARG A 77 -3.75 17.83 3.27
C ARG A 77 -3.15 18.35 4.59
N GLN A 78 -2.76 17.45 5.49
CA GLN A 78 -2.08 17.78 6.75
C GLN A 78 -0.64 18.24 6.50
N THR A 79 0.13 17.54 5.67
CA THR A 79 1.51 17.87 5.32
C THR A 79 1.62 19.25 4.66
N TYR A 80 0.71 19.57 3.74
CA TYR A 80 0.72 20.84 3.00
C TYR A 80 -0.29 21.86 3.53
N LYS A 81 -0.71 21.75 4.81
CA LYS A 81 -1.80 22.56 5.35
C LYS A 81 -1.58 24.07 5.22
N SER A 82 -0.33 24.50 5.37
CA SER A 82 0.12 25.88 5.34
C SER A 82 0.39 26.44 3.93
N LYS A 83 0.32 25.61 2.88
CA LYS A 83 0.56 26.02 1.51
C LYS A 83 -0.77 26.33 0.81
N PRO A 84 -0.84 27.39 -0.03
CA PRO A 84 -2.04 27.66 -0.79
C PRO A 84 -2.27 26.55 -1.83
N ILE A 85 -3.53 26.30 -2.20
CA ILE A 85 -3.89 25.26 -3.18
C ILE A 85 -3.20 25.52 -4.54
N THR A 86 -3.03 26.80 -4.91
CA THR A 86 -2.30 27.20 -6.12
C THR A 86 -0.83 26.77 -6.12
N PHE A 87 -0.19 26.70 -4.94
CA PHE A 87 1.18 26.17 -4.80
C PHE A 87 1.23 24.66 -5.04
N ILE A 88 0.19 23.92 -4.63
CA ILE A 88 0.12 22.48 -4.84
C ILE A 88 0.02 22.18 -6.35
N PHE A 89 -0.80 22.93 -7.08
CA PHE A 89 -0.94 22.77 -8.53
C PHE A 89 0.30 23.23 -9.31
N SER A 90 1.00 24.27 -8.86
CA SER A 90 2.22 24.75 -9.54
C SER A 90 3.45 23.88 -9.26
N GLN A 91 3.42 23.03 -8.23
CA GLN A 91 4.52 22.16 -7.82
C GLN A 91 4.19 20.66 -7.96
N LEU A 92 3.22 20.30 -8.80
CA LEU A 92 2.79 18.90 -8.99
C LEU A 92 3.95 17.94 -9.27
N PHE A 93 4.92 18.37 -10.08
CA PHE A 93 6.10 17.56 -10.35
C PHE A 93 6.93 17.35 -9.09
N THR A 94 7.23 18.39 -8.31
CA THR A 94 7.97 18.28 -7.05
C THR A 94 7.25 17.40 -6.03
N LEU A 95 5.91 17.45 -6.00
CA LEU A 95 5.08 16.63 -5.10
C LEU A 95 5.16 15.13 -5.39
N ILE A 96 5.49 14.72 -6.61
CA ILE A 96 5.68 13.29 -6.94
C ILE A 96 6.87 12.68 -6.18
N GLY A 97 7.76 13.52 -5.64
CA GLY A 97 8.84 13.11 -4.77
C GLY A 97 8.39 12.68 -3.37
N ASP A 98 7.16 12.97 -2.95
CA ASP A 98 6.62 12.52 -1.68
C ASP A 98 6.02 11.11 -1.80
N ASP A 99 6.51 10.17 -0.99
CA ASP A 99 6.04 8.80 -0.95
C ASP A 99 4.50 8.71 -0.80
N ASN A 100 3.87 9.57 0.01
CA ASN A 100 2.42 9.57 0.20
C ASN A 100 1.66 9.95 -1.08
N VAL A 101 2.21 10.88 -1.85
CA VAL A 101 1.65 11.26 -3.16
C VAL A 101 1.80 10.09 -4.13
N GLN A 102 2.93 9.41 -4.14
CA GLN A 102 3.14 8.22 -4.97
C GLN A 102 2.15 7.10 -4.64
N TYR A 103 1.94 6.81 -3.35
CA TYR A 103 0.93 5.84 -2.91
C TYR A 103 -0.50 6.27 -3.27
N LEU A 104 -0.84 7.56 -3.14
CA LEU A 104 -2.13 8.09 -3.56
C LEU A 104 -2.36 7.88 -5.06
N LEU A 105 -1.37 8.22 -5.89
CA LEU A 105 -1.45 8.06 -7.35
C LEU A 105 -1.61 6.59 -7.72
N LEU A 106 -0.81 5.70 -7.11
CA LEU A 106 -0.93 4.25 -7.34
C LEU A 106 -2.32 3.75 -6.94
N ALA A 107 -2.83 4.15 -5.77
CA ALA A 107 -4.16 3.77 -5.31
C ALA A 107 -5.27 4.29 -6.23
N ALA A 108 -5.13 5.51 -6.76
CA ALA A 108 -6.07 6.10 -7.71
C ALA A 108 -6.12 5.31 -9.04
N VAL A 109 -4.96 4.93 -9.60
CA VAL A 109 -4.92 4.08 -10.81
C VAL A 109 -5.55 2.71 -10.53
N ILE A 110 -5.24 2.09 -9.39
CA ILE A 110 -5.88 0.81 -8.99
C ILE A 110 -7.40 0.97 -8.87
N ARG A 111 -7.88 2.06 -8.25
CA ARG A 111 -9.31 2.35 -8.09
C ARG A 111 -10.01 2.59 -9.43
N PHE A 112 -9.36 3.22 -10.40
CA PHE A 112 -9.90 3.44 -11.74
C PHE A 112 -10.17 2.11 -12.46
N PHE A 113 -9.25 1.15 -12.34
CA PHE A 113 -9.38 -0.18 -12.95
C PHE A 113 -10.15 -1.20 -12.10
N ALA A 114 -10.70 -0.80 -10.95
CA ALA A 114 -11.43 -1.68 -10.03
C ALA A 114 -12.85 -1.99 -10.53
N SER A 115 -12.98 -2.76 -11.61
CA SER A 115 -14.27 -3.07 -12.23
C SER A 115 -14.22 -4.40 -13.00
N THR A 116 -15.38 -5.03 -13.19
CA THR A 116 -15.53 -6.23 -14.03
C THR A 116 -15.20 -5.96 -15.51
N ILE A 117 -15.40 -4.71 -15.98
CA ILE A 117 -15.07 -4.27 -17.34
C ILE A 117 -13.58 -4.55 -17.66
N TYR A 118 -12.70 -4.39 -16.68
CA TYR A 118 -11.26 -4.57 -16.83
C TYR A 118 -10.77 -5.98 -16.44
N GLY A 119 -11.66 -6.98 -16.43
CA GLY A 119 -11.32 -8.37 -16.10
C GLY A 119 -11.30 -8.67 -14.61
N GLY A 120 -12.00 -7.88 -13.79
CA GLY A 120 -12.13 -8.10 -12.35
C GLY A 120 -11.01 -7.47 -11.52
N ILE A 121 -11.01 -7.78 -10.22
CA ILE A 121 -10.06 -7.22 -9.25
C ILE A 121 -8.88 -8.17 -8.99
N ASN A 122 -7.81 -7.62 -8.44
CA ASN A 122 -6.71 -8.40 -7.86
C ASN A 122 -6.50 -7.91 -6.43
N THR A 123 -6.99 -8.66 -5.44
CA THR A 123 -6.96 -8.24 -4.02
C THR A 123 -5.54 -8.12 -3.46
N THR A 124 -4.55 -8.81 -4.05
CA THR A 124 -3.14 -8.77 -3.63
C THR A 124 -2.55 -7.35 -3.70
N VAL A 125 -3.03 -6.49 -4.61
CA VAL A 125 -2.56 -5.09 -4.69
C VAL A 125 -2.87 -4.26 -3.44
N LEU A 126 -3.83 -4.70 -2.61
CA LEU A 126 -4.20 -3.98 -1.37
C LEU A 126 -3.27 -4.32 -0.21
N GLN A 127 -2.56 -5.44 -0.26
CA GLN A 127 -1.78 -5.96 0.86
C GLN A 127 -0.75 -4.98 1.43
N PRO A 128 0.11 -4.30 0.64
CA PRO A 128 1.06 -3.34 1.21
C PRO A 128 0.33 -2.20 1.93
N PHE A 129 -0.75 -1.67 1.35
CA PHE A 129 -1.57 -0.64 1.99
C PHE A 129 -2.20 -1.12 3.31
N THR A 130 -2.72 -2.35 3.34
CA THR A 130 -3.31 -2.94 4.54
C THR A 130 -2.29 -3.18 5.65
N ILE A 131 -1.03 -3.48 5.30
CA ILE A 131 0.07 -3.56 6.28
C ILE A 131 0.26 -2.20 6.95
N PHE A 132 0.43 -1.12 6.19
CA PHE A 132 0.54 0.23 6.76
C PHE A 132 -0.69 0.56 7.62
N ALA A 133 -1.89 0.26 7.12
CA ALA A 133 -3.13 0.50 7.83
C ALA A 133 -3.22 -0.23 9.18
N LEU A 134 -2.70 -1.46 9.27
CA LEU A 134 -2.69 -2.24 10.50
C LEU A 134 -1.85 -1.53 11.57
N PHE A 135 -0.60 -1.17 11.26
CA PHE A 135 0.28 -0.53 12.25
C PHE A 135 -0.21 0.86 12.65
N HIS A 136 -0.75 1.63 11.70
CA HIS A 136 -1.38 2.92 11.99
C HIS A 136 -2.62 2.79 12.88
N SER A 137 -3.49 1.82 12.59
CA SER A 137 -4.69 1.55 13.40
C SER A 137 -4.33 1.10 14.81
N LEU A 138 -3.37 0.19 14.96
CA LEU A 138 -2.91 -0.29 16.25
C LEU A 138 -2.30 0.84 17.09
N SER A 139 -1.43 1.65 16.48
CA SER A 139 -0.77 2.75 17.18
C SER A 139 -1.78 3.82 17.62
N TYR A 140 -2.72 4.20 16.75
CA TYR A 140 -3.77 5.14 17.09
C TYR A 140 -4.72 4.58 18.16
N PHE A 141 -5.10 3.31 18.04
CA PHE A 141 -5.94 2.66 19.05
C PHE A 141 -5.25 2.66 20.40
N GLN A 142 -3.97 2.28 20.47
CA GLN A 142 -3.20 2.27 21.72
C GLN A 142 -3.11 3.65 22.37
N THR A 143 -2.78 4.68 21.59
CA THR A 143 -2.42 6.01 22.11
C THR A 143 -3.62 6.92 22.33
N VAL A 144 -4.68 6.76 21.53
CA VAL A 144 -5.83 7.67 21.52
C VAL A 144 -7.08 6.98 21.99
N ILE A 145 -7.43 5.78 21.51
CA ILE A 145 -8.73 5.15 21.82
C ILE A 145 -8.71 4.43 23.17
N LEU A 146 -7.70 3.59 23.41
CA LEU A 146 -7.58 2.71 24.57
C LEU A 146 -7.68 3.45 25.92
N PRO A 147 -7.10 4.65 26.12
CA PRO A 147 -7.23 5.38 27.39
C PRO A 147 -8.68 5.72 27.76
N PHE A 148 -9.58 5.83 26.78
CA PHE A 148 -10.96 6.27 26.96
C PHE A 148 -11.98 5.12 27.03
N ILE A 149 -11.57 3.86 26.87
CA ILE A 149 -12.50 2.72 26.91
C ILE A 149 -13.01 2.51 28.34
N PRO A 150 -14.32 2.73 28.61
CA PRO A 150 -14.84 2.81 29.98
C PRO A 150 -14.87 1.47 30.72
N PHE A 151 -14.89 0.35 30.01
CA PHE A 151 -15.01 -1.00 30.58
C PHE A 151 -13.66 -1.68 30.85
N SER A 152 -12.57 -0.92 30.86
CA SER A 152 -11.21 -1.48 31.01
C SER A 152 -10.53 -0.96 32.28
N SER A 153 -10.28 -1.88 33.23
CA SER A 153 -9.52 -1.56 34.44
C SER A 153 -8.15 -0.96 34.07
N PRO A 154 -7.54 -0.11 34.92
CA PRO A 154 -6.21 0.43 34.65
C PRO A 154 -5.17 -0.65 34.34
N ALA A 155 -5.22 -1.78 35.06
CA ALA A 155 -4.37 -2.94 34.82
C ALA A 155 -4.60 -3.56 33.42
N SER A 156 -5.86 -3.76 33.02
CA SER A 156 -6.20 -4.27 31.69
C SER A 156 -5.77 -3.31 30.57
N ARG A 157 -5.91 -1.99 30.77
CA ARG A 157 -5.44 -0.98 29.80
C ARG A 157 -3.93 -1.05 29.62
N GLN A 158 -3.17 -1.13 30.72
CA GLN A 158 -1.72 -1.26 30.65
C GLN A 158 -1.30 -2.56 29.96
N LEU A 159 -1.96 -3.68 30.27
CA LEU A 159 -1.71 -4.97 29.62
C LEU A 159 -1.88 -4.88 28.09
N TRP A 160 -3.00 -4.33 27.62
CA TRP A 160 -3.26 -4.18 26.19
C TRP A 160 -2.30 -3.20 25.53
N SER A 161 -2.00 -2.07 26.18
CA SER A 161 -1.02 -1.11 25.69
C SER A 161 0.36 -1.76 25.50
N ASN A 162 0.83 -2.51 26.49
CA ASN A 162 2.10 -3.24 26.43
C ASN A 162 2.09 -4.31 25.31
N ARG A 163 0.99 -5.05 25.15
CA ARG A 163 0.85 -6.06 24.08
C ARG A 163 0.94 -5.43 22.69
N ILE A 164 0.21 -4.34 22.46
CA ILE A 164 0.25 -3.62 21.17
C ILE A 164 1.65 -3.05 20.92
N GLN A 165 2.25 -2.40 21.92
CA GLN A 165 3.60 -1.86 21.80
C GLN A 165 4.62 -2.95 21.46
N ASN A 166 4.56 -4.10 22.14
CA ASN A 166 5.44 -5.24 21.89
C ASN A 166 5.23 -5.82 20.49
N PHE A 167 3.99 -5.94 20.03
CA PHE A 167 3.68 -6.38 18.68
C PHE A 167 4.26 -5.41 17.63
N VAL A 168 3.99 -4.11 17.78
CA VAL A 168 4.47 -3.07 16.86
C VAL A 168 5.99 -3.09 16.80
N LYS A 169 6.66 -3.06 17.97
CA LYS A 169 8.13 -3.07 18.04
C LYS A 169 8.74 -4.33 17.43
N LYS A 170 8.14 -5.51 17.67
CA LYS A 170 8.67 -6.80 17.20
C LYS A 170 8.50 -6.98 15.70
N TYR A 171 7.38 -6.54 15.13
CA TYR A 171 6.98 -6.94 13.78
C TYR A 171 7.01 -5.82 12.75
N ASN A 172 7.09 -4.54 13.13
CA ASN A 172 7.02 -3.43 12.17
C ASN A 172 8.06 -3.54 11.05
N GLU A 173 9.35 -3.70 11.38
CA GLU A 173 10.42 -3.83 10.38
C GLU A 173 10.19 -5.02 9.42
N THR A 174 9.79 -6.18 9.97
CA THR A 174 9.50 -7.38 9.17
C THR A 174 8.33 -7.14 8.22
N PHE A 175 7.26 -6.51 8.69
CA PHE A 175 6.10 -6.21 7.87
C PHE A 175 6.38 -5.14 6.82
N LEU A 176 7.25 -4.16 7.10
CA LEU A 176 7.73 -3.21 6.10
C LEU A 176 8.53 -3.91 4.99
N MET A 177 9.36 -4.90 5.35
CA MET A 177 10.04 -5.74 4.35
C MET A 177 9.05 -6.55 3.52
N ILE A 178 8.02 -7.13 4.15
CA ILE A 178 6.96 -7.88 3.45
C ILE A 178 6.19 -6.95 2.51
N ALA A 179 5.84 -5.73 2.94
CA ALA A 179 5.13 -4.75 2.11
C ALA A 179 5.97 -4.35 0.88
N ALA A 180 7.25 -4.03 1.08
CA ALA A 180 8.15 -3.71 -0.04
C ALA A 180 8.30 -4.90 -1.00
N ASN A 181 8.31 -6.13 -0.48
CA ASN A 181 8.34 -7.32 -1.32
C ASN A 181 7.05 -7.49 -2.13
N MET A 182 5.88 -7.28 -1.51
CA MET A 182 4.59 -7.33 -2.20
C MET A 182 4.50 -6.28 -3.31
N GLU A 183 4.97 -5.06 -3.07
CA GLU A 183 5.06 -3.99 -4.08
C GLU A 183 5.89 -4.45 -5.29
N LEU A 184 7.07 -5.02 -5.05
CA LEU A 184 7.96 -5.51 -6.10
C LEU A 184 7.36 -6.71 -6.84
N MET A 185 6.73 -7.65 -6.13
CA MET A 185 6.04 -8.79 -6.74
C MET A 185 4.87 -8.36 -7.62
N MET A 186 4.17 -7.29 -7.26
CA MET A 186 3.11 -6.73 -8.12
C MET A 186 3.68 -6.13 -9.40
N CYS A 187 4.85 -5.46 -9.33
CA CYS A 187 5.56 -5.01 -10.53
C CYS A 187 5.90 -6.18 -11.46
N PHE A 188 6.48 -7.26 -10.92
CA PHE A 188 6.76 -8.47 -11.71
C PHE A 188 5.49 -9.10 -12.28
N THR A 189 4.42 -9.16 -11.51
CA THR A 189 3.13 -9.74 -11.94
C THR A 189 2.57 -9.02 -13.16
N TYR A 190 2.50 -7.69 -13.13
CA TYR A 190 1.97 -6.92 -14.27
C TYR A 190 2.94 -6.88 -15.46
N ALA A 191 4.25 -6.85 -15.22
CA ALA A 191 5.25 -6.99 -16.29
C ALA A 191 5.13 -8.34 -17.00
N PHE A 192 5.01 -9.42 -16.25
CA PHE A 192 4.81 -10.76 -16.79
C PHE A 192 3.49 -10.89 -17.57
N GLN A 193 2.39 -10.37 -17.02
CA GLN A 193 1.10 -10.34 -17.72
C GLN A 193 1.18 -9.55 -19.04
N LEU A 194 1.93 -8.45 -19.07
CA LEU A 194 2.14 -7.68 -20.29
C LEU A 194 2.92 -8.49 -21.34
N VAL A 195 4.02 -9.13 -20.93
CA VAL A 195 4.81 -10.01 -21.83
C VAL A 195 3.94 -11.14 -22.39
N VAL A 196 3.19 -11.83 -21.55
CA VAL A 196 2.26 -12.89 -21.99
C VAL A 196 1.23 -12.35 -22.97
N SER A 197 0.65 -11.18 -22.72
CA SER A 197 -0.32 -10.56 -23.64
C SER A 197 0.28 -10.20 -25.00
N VAL A 198 1.57 -9.83 -25.05
CA VAL A 198 2.28 -9.58 -26.32
C VAL A 198 2.56 -10.90 -27.04
N LEU A 199 3.17 -11.88 -26.37
CA LEU A 199 3.55 -13.17 -26.97
C LEU A 199 2.34 -13.96 -27.48
N THR A 200 1.21 -13.88 -26.78
CA THR A 200 -0.04 -14.55 -27.19
C THR A 200 -0.84 -13.76 -28.22
N THR A 201 -0.35 -12.62 -28.69
CA THR A 201 -1.05 -11.65 -29.56
C THR A 201 -2.37 -11.13 -29.00
N ARG A 202 -2.67 -11.39 -27.72
CA ARG A 202 -3.86 -10.88 -27.01
C ARG A 202 -3.92 -9.36 -27.02
N ILE A 203 -2.76 -8.70 -27.03
CA ILE A 203 -2.67 -7.23 -27.07
C ILE A 203 -3.33 -6.62 -28.33
N LEU A 204 -3.33 -7.35 -29.46
CA LEU A 204 -3.88 -6.91 -30.73
C LEU A 204 -5.38 -7.21 -30.88
N ARG A 205 -5.97 -7.97 -29.95
CA ARG A 205 -7.37 -8.40 -30.04
C ARG A 205 -8.30 -7.37 -29.40
N PRO A 206 -9.28 -6.79 -30.14
CA PRO A 206 -10.18 -5.78 -29.61
C PRO A 206 -11.00 -6.23 -28.40
N SER A 207 -11.38 -7.51 -28.33
CA SER A 207 -12.14 -8.09 -27.21
C SER A 207 -11.41 -8.02 -25.86
N PHE A 208 -10.09 -7.88 -25.87
CA PHE A 208 -9.26 -7.80 -24.67
C PHE A 208 -8.79 -6.38 -24.36
N PHE A 209 -9.24 -5.38 -25.13
CA PHE A 209 -8.77 -3.99 -25.04
C PHE A 209 -8.77 -3.45 -23.61
N ALA A 210 -9.89 -3.55 -22.90
CA ALA A 210 -10.00 -3.03 -21.53
C ALA A 210 -9.00 -3.70 -20.56
N GLN A 211 -8.83 -5.01 -20.65
CA GLN A 211 -7.92 -5.76 -19.78
C GLN A 211 -6.45 -5.48 -20.11
N ASN A 212 -6.15 -5.31 -21.39
CA ASN A 212 -4.82 -4.91 -21.86
C ASN A 212 -4.49 -3.48 -21.40
N LEU A 213 -5.44 -2.55 -21.51
CA LEU A 213 -5.28 -1.17 -21.03
C LEU A 213 -4.98 -1.15 -19.52
N LYS A 214 -5.75 -1.89 -18.72
CA LYS A 214 -5.47 -2.07 -17.28
C LYS A 214 -4.06 -2.60 -17.04
N THR A 215 -3.67 -3.66 -17.76
CA THR A 215 -2.36 -4.31 -17.58
C THR A 215 -1.22 -3.36 -17.90
N ILE A 216 -1.32 -2.63 -19.01
CA ILE A 216 -0.32 -1.64 -19.45
C ILE A 216 -0.20 -0.52 -18.42
N CYS A 217 -1.33 0.09 -18.03
CA CYS A 217 -1.32 1.19 -17.07
C CYS A 217 -0.80 0.76 -15.70
N LEU A 218 -1.22 -0.39 -15.18
CA LEU A 218 -0.74 -0.89 -13.90
C LEU A 218 0.74 -1.30 -13.97
N CYS A 219 1.19 -1.93 -15.06
CA CYS A 219 2.60 -2.23 -15.27
C CYS A 219 3.45 -0.95 -15.24
N ALA A 220 3.07 0.07 -16.02
CA ALA A 220 3.77 1.35 -16.06
C ALA A 220 3.79 2.03 -14.67
N SER A 221 2.64 2.10 -13.99
CA SER A 221 2.54 2.67 -12.65
C SER A 221 3.42 1.95 -11.63
N TYR A 222 3.43 0.61 -11.61
CA TYR A 222 4.26 -0.16 -10.69
C TYR A 222 5.76 -0.05 -11.00
N ILE A 223 6.16 0.05 -12.27
CA ILE A 223 7.57 0.28 -12.65
C ILE A 223 8.05 1.62 -12.09
N VAL A 224 7.31 2.71 -12.36
CA VAL A 224 7.65 4.04 -11.87
C VAL A 224 7.65 4.07 -10.34
N PHE A 225 6.60 3.52 -9.73
CA PHE A 225 6.48 3.43 -8.28
C PHE A 225 7.66 2.66 -7.66
N CYS A 226 7.95 1.43 -8.10
CA CYS A 226 9.05 0.63 -7.55
C CYS A 226 10.41 1.30 -7.77
N LYS A 227 10.60 2.02 -8.88
CA LYS A 227 11.82 2.80 -9.12
C LYS A 227 11.98 3.93 -8.10
N PHE A 228 10.93 4.70 -7.84
CA PHE A 228 10.97 5.74 -6.80
C PHE A 228 11.19 5.13 -5.40
N ARG A 229 10.49 4.04 -5.08
CA ARG A 229 10.71 3.28 -3.84
C ARG A 229 12.14 2.75 -3.72
N PHE A 230 12.78 2.30 -4.80
CA PHE A 230 14.17 1.87 -4.77
C PHE A 230 15.11 3.03 -4.39
N VAL A 231 14.82 4.26 -4.82
CA VAL A 231 15.63 5.43 -4.44
C VAL A 231 15.38 5.82 -2.97
N GLN A 232 14.15 5.67 -2.46
CA GLN A 232 13.72 6.24 -1.18
C GLN A 232 13.71 5.24 -0.01
N SER A 233 13.63 3.93 -0.27
CA SER A 233 13.39 2.90 0.76
C SER A 233 14.53 1.90 0.86
N LYS A 234 15.14 1.81 2.05
CA LYS A 234 16.16 0.80 2.39
C LYS A 234 15.65 -0.64 2.17
N TYR A 235 14.37 -0.90 2.40
CA TYR A 235 13.77 -2.23 2.24
C TYR A 235 13.73 -2.62 0.76
N MET A 236 13.31 -1.71 -0.12
CA MET A 236 13.27 -1.95 -1.56
C MET A 236 14.69 -2.16 -2.12
N GLN A 237 15.67 -1.37 -1.68
CA GLN A 237 17.07 -1.55 -2.05
C GLN A 237 17.60 -2.93 -1.64
N THR A 238 17.32 -3.33 -0.40
CA THR A 238 17.73 -4.64 0.14
C THR A 238 17.14 -5.78 -0.67
N LEU A 239 15.83 -5.73 -0.98
CA LEU A 239 15.14 -6.77 -1.74
C LEU A 239 15.64 -6.87 -3.18
N VAL A 240 15.76 -5.74 -3.88
CA VAL A 240 16.26 -5.71 -5.25
C VAL A 240 17.69 -6.24 -5.31
N THR A 241 18.56 -5.86 -4.38
CA THR A 241 19.94 -6.36 -4.31
C THR A 241 19.99 -7.86 -4.02
N SER A 242 19.15 -8.35 -3.10
CA SER A 242 19.04 -9.78 -2.80
C SER A 242 18.54 -10.58 -4.00
N TYR A 243 17.53 -10.08 -4.72
CA TYR A 243 17.03 -10.74 -5.92
C TYR A 243 18.04 -10.71 -7.06
N ASP A 244 18.73 -9.59 -7.27
CA ASP A 244 19.80 -9.49 -8.27
C ASP A 244 20.93 -10.49 -7.97
N THR A 245 21.33 -10.60 -6.71
CA THR A 245 22.37 -11.57 -6.29
C THR A 245 21.94 -13.00 -6.58
N ARG A 246 20.71 -13.38 -6.20
CA ARG A 246 20.17 -14.73 -6.45
C ARG A 246 20.02 -15.02 -7.94
N PHE A 247 19.59 -14.03 -8.71
CA PHE A 247 19.49 -14.12 -10.17
C PHE A 247 20.86 -14.34 -10.80
N ASN A 248 21.87 -13.57 -10.40
CA ASN A 248 23.24 -13.71 -10.90
C ASN A 248 23.84 -15.08 -10.52
N GLN A 249 23.62 -15.56 -9.30
CA GLN A 249 24.03 -16.90 -8.87
C GLN A 249 23.40 -17.99 -9.72
N PHE A 250 22.09 -17.90 -9.98
CA PHE A 250 21.38 -18.88 -10.78
C PHE A 250 21.82 -18.87 -12.25
N ILE A 251 21.94 -17.69 -12.88
CA ILE A 251 22.25 -17.58 -14.31
C ILE A 251 23.72 -17.84 -14.59
N TYR A 252 24.63 -17.19 -13.87
CA TYR A 252 26.06 -17.27 -14.17
C TYR A 252 26.75 -18.43 -13.44
N GLY A 253 26.27 -18.78 -12.25
CA GLY A 253 26.83 -19.88 -11.45
C GLY A 253 26.34 -21.27 -11.85
N SER A 254 25.21 -21.38 -12.56
CA SER A 254 24.69 -22.68 -12.99
C SER A 254 25.30 -23.13 -14.33
N PRO A 255 25.82 -24.37 -14.43
CA PRO A 255 26.26 -24.97 -15.69
C PRO A 255 25.07 -25.35 -16.60
N LEU A 256 23.84 -25.39 -16.06
CA LEU A 256 22.65 -25.82 -16.79
C LEU A 256 22.09 -24.75 -17.74
N VAL A 257 22.53 -23.50 -17.61
CA VAL A 257 22.04 -22.39 -18.44
C VAL A 257 22.93 -22.27 -19.70
N PRO A 258 22.39 -22.45 -20.92
CA PRO A 258 23.17 -22.33 -22.15
C PRO A 258 23.75 -20.92 -22.35
N ALA A 259 24.92 -20.81 -22.98
CA ALA A 259 25.61 -19.54 -23.20
C ALA A 259 24.75 -18.51 -23.96
N GLY A 260 24.00 -18.94 -24.97
CA GLY A 260 23.08 -18.06 -25.72
C GLY A 260 22.01 -17.42 -24.82
N VAL A 261 21.47 -18.17 -23.86
CA VAL A 261 20.49 -17.66 -22.88
C VAL A 261 21.14 -16.63 -21.95
N LYS A 262 22.38 -16.88 -21.51
CA LYS A 262 23.13 -15.92 -20.67
C LYS A 262 23.31 -14.58 -21.39
N ASN A 263 23.68 -14.60 -22.67
CA ASN A 263 23.89 -13.38 -23.47
C ASN A 263 22.59 -12.57 -23.63
N VAL A 264 21.49 -13.23 -24.02
CA VAL A 264 20.18 -12.56 -24.16
C VAL A 264 19.73 -11.94 -22.84
N LEU A 265 19.90 -12.64 -21.71
CA LEU A 265 19.54 -12.11 -20.40
C LEU A 265 20.43 -10.92 -19.99
N ALA A 266 21.72 -10.93 -20.34
CA ALA A 266 22.62 -9.81 -20.10
C ALA A 266 22.20 -8.55 -20.89
N GLU A 267 21.83 -8.72 -22.16
CA GLU A 267 21.32 -7.64 -23.00
C GLU A 267 20.00 -7.07 -22.47
N LEU A 268 19.04 -7.94 -22.14
CA LEU A 268 17.76 -7.54 -21.54
C LEU A 268 17.95 -6.78 -20.23
N ARG A 269 18.90 -7.22 -19.39
CA ARG A 269 19.27 -6.52 -18.16
C ARG A 269 19.83 -5.12 -18.47
N GLY A 270 20.74 -5.00 -19.44
CA GLY A 270 21.29 -3.72 -19.87
C GLY A 270 20.21 -2.73 -20.34
N LEU A 271 19.27 -3.21 -21.17
CA LEU A 271 18.12 -2.42 -21.61
C LEU A 271 17.23 -1.99 -20.44
N LEU A 272 16.93 -2.90 -19.52
CA LEU A 272 16.12 -2.59 -18.35
C LEU A 272 16.77 -1.51 -17.48
N VAL A 273 18.07 -1.63 -17.20
CA VAL A 273 18.82 -0.61 -16.43
C VAL A 273 18.80 0.73 -17.15
N MET A 274 19.00 0.75 -18.46
CA MET A 274 18.97 1.96 -19.28
C MET A 274 17.60 2.63 -19.33
N VAL A 275 16.51 1.86 -19.35
CA VAL A 275 15.15 2.42 -19.27
C VAL A 275 14.87 2.96 -17.86
N LEU A 276 15.21 2.20 -16.82
CA LEU A 276 14.98 2.60 -15.45
C LEU A 276 15.82 3.81 -15.03
N SER A 277 17.02 4.00 -15.60
CA SER A 277 17.86 5.16 -15.31
C SER A 277 17.27 6.47 -15.82
N ARG A 278 16.38 6.43 -16.81
CA ARG A 278 15.67 7.63 -17.30
C ARG A 278 14.53 8.09 -16.38
N ILE A 279 14.10 7.23 -15.45
CA ILE A 279 13.06 7.53 -14.48
C ILE A 279 13.74 8.08 -13.22
N GLU A 280 13.80 9.40 -13.13
CA GLU A 280 14.40 10.12 -12.00
C GLU A 280 13.34 10.83 -11.16
N LEU A 281 13.63 10.99 -9.88
CA LEU A 281 12.84 11.87 -9.02
C LEU A 281 13.07 13.33 -9.44
N PRO A 282 12.06 14.21 -9.30
CA PRO A 282 12.23 15.63 -9.56
C PRO A 282 13.37 16.24 -8.73
N ARG A 283 14.10 17.17 -9.34
CA ARG A 283 15.18 17.91 -8.68
C ARG A 283 14.60 18.66 -7.47
N GLY A 284 15.10 18.35 -6.28
CA GLY A 284 14.61 18.88 -4.99
C GLY A 284 13.90 17.86 -4.09
N ALA A 285 13.61 16.65 -4.57
CA ALA A 285 12.96 15.59 -3.79
C ALA A 285 13.91 14.75 -2.90
N LYS A 286 15.23 15.04 -2.92
CA LYS A 286 16.17 14.41 -1.99
C LYS A 286 15.88 14.94 -0.59
N LYS A 287 15.27 14.13 0.27
CA LYS A 287 15.22 14.41 1.71
C LYS A 287 16.66 14.45 2.22
N THR A 288 17.04 15.60 2.77
CA THR A 288 18.06 15.68 3.82
C THR A 288 17.65 14.67 4.90
N ASN A 289 18.55 13.73 5.19
CA ASN A 289 18.40 12.73 6.25
C ASN A 289 18.03 13.37 7.59
#